data_AF-A0A8D9BQJ5-F1
#
_entry.id   AF-A0A8D9BQJ5-F1
#
_cell.length_a   1.000
_cell.length_b   1.000
_cell.length_c   1.000
_cell.angle_alpha   90.00
_cell.angle_beta   90.00
_cell.angle_gamma   90.00
#
_symmetry.space_group_name_H-M   'P 1'
#
loop_
_entity.id
_entity.type
_entity.pdbx_description
1 polymer ?
#
loop_
_entity_poly.entity_id
_entity_poly.type
_entity_poly.pdbx_seq_one_letter_code
_entity_poly.pdbx_strand_id
1 'polypeptide(L)'
;MTEVDPETLLEWLNMSTGDERDMQLIALEQLCMLLLMSDNVDRCFESCPPRSFLPALCRIMLDETAPESVLEVTARAMTYYLDVSAECTRRIVAIDGAMKAICARLTLGAGGIASPGGTVCEGSRTDLYA
;
A
#
# COMPACT_ATOMS: atom_id res chain seq x y z
N MET A 1 22.89 12.48 0.12
CA MET A 1 21.43 12.45 0.02
C MET A 1 20.95 12.16 1.42
N THR A 2 20.19 13.07 2.01
CA THR A 2 19.72 12.99 3.40
C THR A 2 18.95 11.69 3.60
N GLU A 3 19.52 10.81 4.42
CA GLU A 3 18.86 9.63 4.95
C GLU A 3 17.70 10.14 5.80
N VAL A 4 16.47 10.11 5.28
CA VAL A 4 15.30 10.49 6.07
C VAL A 4 15.01 9.34 7.01
N ASP A 5 14.98 9.62 8.31
CA ASP A 5 14.68 8.61 9.32
C ASP A 5 13.32 7.95 9.05
N PRO A 6 13.19 6.64 9.29
CA PRO A 6 11.95 5.92 9.03
C PRO A 6 10.78 6.43 9.88
N GLU A 7 11.04 6.93 11.09
CA GLU A 7 10.03 7.56 11.93
C GLU A 7 9.44 8.82 11.27
N THR A 8 10.31 9.66 10.70
CA THR A 8 9.91 10.85 9.94
C THR A 8 9.12 10.48 8.69
N LEU A 9 9.54 9.43 7.96
CA LEU A 9 8.77 8.93 6.81
C LEU A 9 7.37 8.46 7.24
N LEU A 10 7.25 7.76 8.37
CA LEU A 10 5.98 7.29 8.87
C LEU A 10 5.05 8.42 9.31
N GLU A 11 5.60 9.48 9.89
CA GLU A 11 4.85 10.71 10.22
C GLU A 11 4.28 11.33 8.94
N TRP A 12 5.12 11.53 7.92
CA TRP A 12 4.70 12.10 6.64
C TRP A 12 3.68 11.22 5.89
N LEU A 13 3.76 9.90 6.02
CA LEU A 13 2.76 8.98 5.48
C LEU A 13 1.39 9.15 6.15
N ASN A 14 1.36 9.46 7.45
CA ASN A 14 0.11 9.68 8.19
C ASN A 14 -0.47 11.09 7.97
N MET A 15 0.31 12.02 7.42
CA MET A 15 -0.18 13.34 7.02
C MET A 15 -1.04 13.20 5.75
N SER A 16 -2.37 13.19 5.91
CA SER A 16 -3.32 12.97 4.82
C SER A 16 -4.16 14.20 4.45
N THR A 17 -3.80 15.40 4.91
CA THR A 17 -4.65 16.59 4.78
C THR A 17 -4.02 17.71 3.96
N GLY A 18 -4.74 18.18 2.94
CA GLY A 18 -4.48 19.44 2.24
C GLY A 18 -3.08 19.57 1.64
N ASP A 19 -2.33 20.57 2.10
CA ASP A 19 -1.00 20.99 1.60
C ASP A 19 0.10 19.96 1.92
N GLU A 20 -0.12 19.08 2.89
CA GLU A 20 0.85 18.06 3.34
C GLU A 20 0.97 16.86 2.38
N ARG A 21 0.09 16.78 1.37
CA ARG A 21 0.10 15.69 0.38
C ARG A 21 1.37 15.62 -0.46
N ASP A 22 2.02 16.76 -0.69
CA ASP A 22 3.32 16.81 -1.38
C ASP A 22 4.41 16.13 -0.53
N MET A 23 4.45 16.41 0.77
CA MET A 23 5.36 15.75 1.72
C MET A 23 5.06 14.25 1.83
N GLN A 24 3.78 13.88 1.86
CA GLN A 24 3.35 12.48 1.85
C GLN A 24 3.86 11.76 0.59
N LEU A 25 3.77 12.38 -0.58
CA LEU A 25 4.25 11.83 -1.84
C LEU A 25 5.77 11.65 -1.83
N ILE A 26 6.52 12.65 -1.37
CA ILE A 26 7.98 12.56 -1.22
C ILE A 26 8.36 11.41 -0.27
N ALA A 27 7.66 11.28 0.85
CA ALA A 27 7.87 10.19 1.81
C ALA A 27 7.65 8.82 1.16
N LEU A 28 6.56 8.69 0.41
CA LEU A 28 6.21 7.48 -0.34
C LEU A 28 7.28 7.13 -1.37
N GLU A 29 7.75 8.10 -2.15
CA GLU A 29 8.80 7.87 -3.15
C GLU A 29 10.10 7.40 -2.50
N GLN A 30 10.49 8.03 -1.39
CA GLN A 30 11.68 7.63 -0.64
C GLN A 30 11.55 6.23 -0.05
N LEU A 31 10.41 5.91 0.58
CA LEU A 31 10.13 4.56 1.06
C LEU A 31 10.23 3.55 -0.09
N CYS A 32 9.66 3.87 -1.24
CA CYS A 32 9.66 3.00 -2.40
C CYS A 32 11.08 2.77 -2.95
N MET A 33 11.91 3.82 -2.97
CA MET A 33 13.31 3.74 -3.37
C MET A 33 14.12 2.91 -2.36
N LEU A 34 13.88 3.09 -1.06
CA LEU A 34 14.51 2.28 -0.01
C LEU A 34 14.15 0.80 -0.15
N LEU A 35 12.87 0.48 -0.38
CA LEU A 35 12.42 -0.89 -0.59
C LEU A 35 13.02 -1.51 -1.86
N LEU A 36 13.14 -0.74 -2.94
CA LEU A 36 13.69 -1.21 -4.21
C LEU A 36 15.21 -1.39 -4.18
N MET A 37 15.93 -0.49 -3.49
CA MET A 37 17.39 -0.48 -3.42
C MET A 37 17.94 -1.37 -2.29
N SER A 38 17.11 -1.74 -1.32
CA SER A 38 17.55 -2.59 -0.23
C SER A 38 17.79 -4.01 -0.73
N ASP A 39 19.04 -4.44 -0.65
CA ASP A 39 19.45 -5.82 -0.87
C ASP A 39 19.12 -6.73 0.33
N ASN A 40 18.67 -6.15 1.45
CA ASN A 40 18.39 -6.86 2.69
C ASN A 40 16.98 -6.60 3.23
N VAL A 41 16.12 -7.60 3.11
CA VAL A 41 14.76 -7.60 3.65
C VAL A 41 14.73 -7.44 5.17
N ASP A 42 15.66 -8.06 5.89
CA ASP A 42 15.75 -7.98 7.36
C ASP A 42 15.97 -6.54 7.82
N ARG A 43 16.93 -5.85 7.19
CA ARG A 43 17.24 -4.44 7.47
C ARG A 43 16.08 -3.51 7.11
N CYS A 44 15.37 -3.80 6.02
CA CYS A 44 14.14 -3.09 5.67
C CYS A 44 13.05 -3.27 6.72
N PHE A 45 12.90 -4.46 7.31
CA PHE A 45 11.91 -4.72 8.35
C PHE A 45 12.30 -4.06 9.68
N GLU A 46 13.60 -3.97 9.98
CA GLU A 46 14.08 -3.23 11.15
C GLU A 46 13.85 -1.72 11.00
N SER A 47 14.19 -1.13 9.86
CA SER A 47 13.98 0.31 9.64
C SER A 47 12.51 0.64 9.39
N CYS A 48 11.81 -0.11 8.53
CA CYS A 48 10.44 0.17 8.10
C CYS A 48 9.51 -1.00 8.44
N PRO A 49 9.13 -1.16 9.73
CA PRO A 49 8.35 -2.31 10.17
C PRO A 49 6.99 -2.34 9.46
N PRO A 50 6.64 -3.45 8.76
CA PRO A 50 5.37 -3.54 8.04
C PRO A 50 4.16 -3.41 8.97
N ARG A 51 4.34 -3.64 10.28
CA ARG A 51 3.29 -3.44 11.30
C ARG A 51 2.77 -2.00 11.37
N SER A 52 3.63 -1.01 11.14
CA SER A 52 3.27 0.40 11.18
C SER A 52 3.05 0.98 9.78
N PHE A 53 3.86 0.58 8.81
CA PHE A 53 3.78 1.11 7.45
C PHE A 53 2.59 0.56 6.64
N LEU A 54 2.26 -0.73 6.75
CA LEU A 54 1.10 -1.30 6.05
C LEU A 54 -0.23 -0.62 6.39
N PRO A 55 -0.60 -0.39 7.66
CA PRO A 55 -1.87 0.27 7.96
C PRO A 55 -1.89 1.72 7.46
N ALA A 56 -0.76 2.43 7.47
CA ALA A 56 -0.67 3.77 6.88
C ALA A 56 -0.92 3.73 5.36
N LEU A 57 -0.24 2.82 4.63
CA LEU A 57 -0.44 2.63 3.19
C LEU A 57 -1.89 2.22 2.86
N CYS A 58 -2.48 1.31 3.63
CA CYS A 58 -3.87 0.90 3.43
C CYS A 58 -4.85 2.06 3.65
N ARG A 59 -4.58 2.93 4.63
CA ARG A 59 -5.40 4.12 4.90
C ARG A 59 -5.35 5.11 3.72
N ILE A 60 -4.19 5.28 3.09
CA ILE A 60 -4.04 6.10 1.89
C ILE A 60 -4.83 5.49 0.72
N MET A 61 -4.78 4.17 0.53
CA MET A 61 -5.57 3.49 -0.52
C MET A 61 -7.08 3.61 -0.30
N LEU A 62 -7.52 3.63 0.96
CA LEU A 62 -8.91 3.84 1.36
C LEU A 62 -9.36 5.29 1.22
N ASP A 63 -8.44 6.25 1.14
CA ASP A 63 -8.75 7.66 1.03
C ASP A 63 -9.24 8.00 -0.39
N GLU A 64 -10.51 8.39 -0.51
CA GLU A 64 -11.15 8.77 -1.79
C GLU A 64 -10.74 10.16 -2.28
N THR A 65 -10.15 10.96 -1.41
CA THR A 65 -9.66 12.30 -1.74
C THR A 65 -8.19 12.30 -2.18
N ALA A 66 -7.55 11.13 -2.17
CA ALA A 66 -6.14 11.01 -2.51
C ALA A 66 -5.93 11.21 -4.01
N PRO A 67 -4.95 12.04 -4.41
CA PRO A 67 -4.60 12.19 -5.82
C PRO A 67 -3.99 10.91 -6.37
N GLU A 68 -4.18 10.68 -7.67
CA GLU A 68 -3.72 9.48 -8.38
C GLU A 68 -2.21 9.23 -8.18
N SER A 69 -1.38 10.28 -8.22
CA SER A 69 0.07 10.16 -8.04
C SER A 69 0.46 9.56 -6.68
N VAL A 70 -0.23 9.94 -5.59
CA VAL A 70 0.01 9.39 -4.26
C VAL A 70 -0.39 7.91 -4.23
N LEU A 71 -1.52 7.58 -4.86
CA LEU A 71 -2.05 6.22 -4.89
C LEU A 71 -1.19 5.28 -5.72
N GLU A 72 -0.66 5.73 -6.86
CA GLU A 72 0.24 4.94 -7.70
C GLU A 72 1.50 4.54 -6.93
N VAL A 73 2.14 5.49 -6.25
CA VAL A 73 3.35 5.20 -5.46
C VAL A 73 3.01 4.33 -4.24
N THR A 74 1.86 4.57 -3.60
CA THR A 74 1.36 3.74 -2.49
C THR A 74 1.14 2.29 -2.93
N ALA A 75 0.50 2.09 -4.08
CA ALA A 75 0.27 0.75 -4.63
C ALA A 75 1.60 0.05 -4.97
N ARG A 76 2.57 0.78 -5.51
CA ARG A 76 3.92 0.26 -5.79
C ARG A 76 4.64 -0.15 -4.51
N ALA A 77 4.64 0.70 -3.48
CA ALA A 77 5.24 0.40 -2.17
C ALA A 77 4.55 -0.79 -1.48
N MET A 78 3.22 -0.87 -1.51
CA MET A 78 2.48 -2.03 -1.00
C MET A 78 2.88 -3.31 -1.73
N THR A 79 3.03 -3.26 -3.05
CA THR A 79 3.44 -4.41 -3.86
C THR A 79 4.84 -4.89 -3.45
N TYR A 80 5.78 -3.99 -3.17
CA TYR A 80 7.08 -4.39 -2.63
C TYR A 80 6.97 -5.06 -1.26
N TYR A 81 6.16 -4.54 -0.34
CA TYR A 81 5.92 -5.21 0.94
C TYR A 81 5.31 -6.61 0.80
N LEU A 82 4.42 -6.79 -0.19
CA LEU A 82 3.80 -8.08 -0.51
C LEU A 82 4.80 -9.05 -1.14
N ASP A 83 5.70 -8.56 -1.98
CA ASP A 83 6.78 -9.34 -2.62
C ASP A 83 7.81 -9.82 -1.60
N VAL A 84 8.18 -8.95 -0.64
CA VAL A 84 9.12 -9.32 0.42
C VAL A 84 8.55 -10.38 1.37
N SER A 85 7.27 -10.28 1.75
CA SER A 85 6.65 -11.28 2.64
C SER A 85 5.16 -11.44 2.45
N ALA A 86 4.74 -12.69 2.26
CA ALA A 86 3.33 -13.08 2.20
C ALA A 86 2.57 -12.87 3.53
N GLU A 87 3.27 -12.66 4.64
CA GLU A 87 2.62 -12.32 5.92
C GLU A 87 2.03 -10.90 5.91
N CYS A 88 2.60 -10.00 5.11
CA CYS A 88 2.06 -8.66 4.88
C CYS A 88 0.66 -8.75 4.26
N THR A 89 0.44 -9.68 3.33
CA THR A 89 -0.85 -9.91 2.68
C THR A 89 -1.94 -10.23 3.70
N ARG A 90 -1.66 -11.12 4.66
CA ARG A 90 -2.63 -11.48 5.72
C ARG A 90 -3.07 -10.27 6.54
N ARG A 91 -2.17 -9.30 6.78
CA ARG A 91 -2.51 -8.07 7.49
C ARG A 91 -3.38 -7.14 6.67
N ILE A 92 -3.05 -6.96 5.39
CA ILE A 92 -3.84 -6.11 4.49
C ILE A 92 -5.26 -6.66 4.36
N VAL A 93 -5.40 -7.98 4.21
CA VAL A 93 -6.72 -8.65 4.14
C VAL A 93 -7.51 -8.51 5.44
N ALA A 94 -6.84 -8.42 6.59
CA ALA A 94 -7.49 -8.20 7.87
C ALA A 94 -7.99 -6.75 8.06
N ILE A 95 -7.56 -5.80 7.22
CA ILE A 95 -8.06 -4.43 7.22
C ILE A 95 -9.31 -4.39 6.35
N ASP A 96 -10.45 -4.09 6.98
CA ASP A 96 -11.74 -4.02 6.30
C ASP A 96 -11.71 -3.00 5.15
N GLY A 97 -12.22 -3.41 3.99
CA GLY A 97 -12.26 -2.56 2.79
C GLY A 97 -10.93 -2.35 2.06
N ALA A 98 -9.77 -2.68 2.64
CA ALA A 98 -8.47 -2.41 2.01
C ALA A 98 -8.32 -3.13 0.66
N MET A 99 -8.63 -4.43 0.60
CA MET A 99 -8.56 -5.20 -0.65
C MET A 99 -9.51 -4.67 -1.73
N LYS A 100 -10.71 -4.20 -1.34
CA LYS A 100 -11.68 -3.63 -2.28
C LYS A 100 -11.18 -2.29 -2.84
N ALA A 101 -10.62 -1.44 -1.98
CA ALA A 101 -10.04 -0.17 -2.39
C ALA A 101 -8.83 -0.38 -3.31
N ILE A 102 -7.91 -1.28 -2.95
CA ILE A 102 -6.75 -1.62 -3.77
C ILE A 102 -7.17 -2.13 -5.15
N CYS A 103 -8.11 -3.08 -5.21
CA CYS A 103 -8.62 -3.61 -6.47
C CYS A 103 -9.31 -2.53 -7.32
N ALA A 104 -10.11 -1.67 -6.72
CA ALA A 104 -10.76 -0.56 -7.42
C ALA A 104 -9.74 0.42 -8.02
N ARG A 105 -8.70 0.78 -7.27
CA ARG A 105 -7.65 1.72 -7.73
C ARG A 105 -6.73 1.11 -8.77
N LEU A 106 -6.36 -0.17 -8.63
CA LEU A 106 -5.58 -0.89 -9.65
C LEU A 106 -6.35 -1.07 -10.97
N THR A 107 -7.66 -1.27 -10.90
CA THR A 107 -8.53 -1.38 -12.09
C THR A 107 -8.59 -0.07 -12.88
N LEU A 108 -8.49 1.09 -12.19
CA LEU A 108 -8.49 2.42 -12.82
C LEU A 108 -7.12 2.78 -13.44
N GLY A 109 -6.01 2.43 -12.78
CA GLY A 109 -4.66 2.64 -13.30
C GLY A 109 -4.30 1.71 -14.47
N ALA A 110 -4.96 0.56 -14.58
CA ALA A 110 -4.92 -0.31 -15.75
C ALA A 110 -5.83 0.20 -16.87
N GLY A 111 -5.63 1.45 -17.29
CA GLY A 111 -6.27 2.02 -18.48
C GLY A 111 -5.81 1.29 -19.74
N GLY A 112 -6.46 0.16 -20.05
CA GLY A 112 -6.21 -0.55 -21.30
C GLY A 112 -6.62 -2.01 -21.37
N ILE A 113 -7.72 -2.45 -20.78
CA ILE A 113 -8.71 -3.27 -21.51
C ILE A 113 -10.02 -3.30 -20.72
N ALA A 114 -11.10 -2.97 -21.41
CA ALA A 114 -12.44 -3.24 -20.96
C ALA A 114 -12.60 -4.72 -20.56
N SER A 115 -13.25 -4.98 -19.43
CA SER A 115 -14.04 -6.18 -19.24
C SER A 115 -15.25 -5.86 -18.35
N PRO A 116 -16.47 -5.78 -18.92
CA PRO A 116 -17.69 -5.74 -18.15
C PRO A 116 -18.01 -7.17 -17.70
N GLY A 117 -17.59 -7.54 -16.50
CA GLY A 117 -17.95 -8.83 -15.90
C GLY A 117 -16.75 -9.50 -15.23
N GLY A 118 -16.74 -9.49 -13.90
CA GLY A 118 -15.68 -10.11 -13.11
C GLY A 118 -15.91 -9.88 -11.63
N THR A 119 -16.92 -10.56 -11.11
CA THR A 119 -17.14 -10.95 -9.71
C THR A 119 -16.16 -10.39 -8.68
N VAL A 120 -16.71 -9.57 -7.79
CA VAL A 120 -16.25 -9.45 -6.40
C VAL A 120 -15.84 -10.83 -5.89
N CYS A 121 -14.58 -11.00 -5.51
CA CYS A 121 -14.13 -12.13 -4.69
C CYS A 121 -14.76 -11.95 -3.30
N GLU A 122 -16.03 -12.34 -3.19
CA GLU A 122 -16.70 -12.48 -1.92
C GLU A 122 -16.15 -13.76 -1.29
N GLY A 123 -15.34 -13.60 -0.25
CA GLY A 123 -14.98 -14.68 0.63
C GLY A 123 -16.22 -15.17 1.37
N SER A 124 -16.98 -16.08 0.75
CA SER A 124 -17.91 -16.92 1.49
C SER A 124 -17.16 -18.14 1.99
N ARG A 125 -16.77 -18.03 3.26
CA ARG A 125 -16.54 -19.12 4.18
C ARG A 125 -17.64 -20.19 4.06
N THR A 126 -17.22 -21.42 4.30
CA THR A 126 -17.98 -22.56 4.86
C THR A 126 -19.03 -23.26 4.00
N ASP A 127 -18.81 -24.59 3.93
CA ASP A 127 -19.78 -25.68 3.82
C ASP A 127 -19.88 -26.41 2.47
N LEU A 128 -19.84 -27.76 2.58
CA LEU A 128 -20.26 -28.79 1.64
C LEU A 128 -19.28 -29.36 0.58
N TYR A 129 -18.64 -30.48 0.95
CA TYR A 129 -18.59 -31.73 0.17
C TYR A 129 -18.08 -32.82 1.14
N ALA A 130 -18.84 -33.75 1.73
CA ALA A 130 -19.97 -34.59 1.27
C ALA A 130 -19.60 -35.48 0.09
#